data_AF-A0A356AQ02-F1
#
_entry.id   AF-A0A356AQ02-F1
#
_cell.length_a   1.000
_cell.length_b   1.000
_cell.length_c   1.000
_cell.angle_alpha   90.00
_cell.angle_beta   90.00
_cell.angle_gamma   90.00
#
_symmetry.space_group_name_H-M   'P 1'
#
loop_
_entity.id
_entity.type
_entity.pdbx_description
1 polymer ?
#
loop_
_entity_poly.entity_id
_entity_poly.type
_entity_poly.pdbx_seq_one_letter_code
_entity_poly.pdbx_strand_id
1 'polypeptide(L)'
;YEAGFDGARMDRIAKRAGVNQALIYYYFQSKEGLFAELIHINIDEMIAEKKKAIGEKDFYDLNIYDADVIKKVVDQVMGALKKRGKIFSIVLGEIFRNSSRQTDPKIFEAFLPSIQQLRQWMSSLGICQKDIDREIITAVFFGSLPMIAYTTLGEKLADHYDLDRESLHKIFTERLYRFSEDLVGFLKRQGRVEIST
;
A
#
# COMPACT_ATOMS: atom_id res chain seq x y z
N TYR A 1 23.36 -6.58 2.01
CA TYR A 1 22.96 -5.26 1.46
C TYR A 1 24.11 -4.31 1.70
N GLU A 2 25.04 -4.17 0.76
CA GLU A 2 26.33 -3.48 1.02
C GLU A 2 26.43 -2.08 0.43
N ALA A 3 25.33 -1.51 -0.07
CA ALA A 3 25.28 -0.07 -0.32
C ALA A 3 23.97 0.47 0.22
N GLY A 4 24.07 1.30 1.24
CA GLY A 4 22.99 2.16 1.67
C GLY A 4 22.44 3.01 0.52
N PHE A 5 21.28 3.57 0.81
CA PHE A 5 20.33 4.25 -0.06
C PHE A 5 20.91 5.34 -1.00
N ASP A 6 22.10 5.89 -0.72
CA ASP A 6 22.80 6.85 -1.59
C ASP A 6 23.39 6.24 -2.87
N GLY A 7 23.40 4.90 -2.98
CA GLY A 7 24.07 4.17 -4.06
C GLY A 7 23.21 3.80 -5.28
N ALA A 8 21.90 4.08 -5.31
CA ALA A 8 21.07 3.90 -6.51
C ALA A 8 21.24 5.11 -7.45
N ARG A 9 22.48 5.40 -7.82
CA ARG A 9 22.73 6.33 -8.92
C ARG A 9 22.14 5.69 -10.19
N MET A 10 21.45 6.49 -10.99
CA MET A 10 20.87 6.08 -12.27
C MET A 10 21.92 5.39 -13.17
N ASP A 11 23.22 5.71 -12.99
CA ASP A 11 24.36 5.05 -13.62
C ASP A 11 24.45 3.54 -13.30
N ARG A 12 24.17 3.10 -12.06
CA ARG A 12 24.22 1.70 -11.63
C ARG A 12 23.02 0.95 -12.16
N ILE A 13 21.85 1.59 -12.22
CA ILE A 13 20.65 1.01 -12.83
C ILE A 13 20.92 0.79 -14.32
N ALA A 14 21.43 1.80 -15.03
CA ALA A 14 21.84 1.72 -16.43
C ALA A 14 22.86 0.60 -16.67
N LYS A 15 23.93 0.57 -15.88
CA LYS A 15 24.99 -0.44 -15.97
C LYS A 15 24.47 -1.86 -15.72
N ARG A 16 23.58 -2.06 -14.75
CA ARG A 16 22.98 -3.38 -14.46
C ARG A 16 21.98 -3.80 -15.52
N ALA A 17 21.22 -2.87 -16.09
CA ALA A 17 20.26 -3.13 -17.15
C ALA A 17 20.92 -3.24 -18.55
N GLY A 18 22.21 -2.94 -18.68
CA GLY A 18 22.92 -2.96 -19.96
C GLY A 18 22.45 -1.87 -20.93
N VAL A 19 21.87 -0.77 -20.42
CA VAL A 19 21.34 0.33 -21.23
C VAL A 19 22.10 1.63 -20.96
N ASN A 20 22.02 2.58 -21.88
CA ASN A 20 22.56 3.92 -21.68
C ASN A 20 21.76 4.65 -20.59
N GLN A 21 22.44 5.34 -19.67
CA GLN A 21 21.80 6.17 -18.64
C GLN A 21 20.88 7.25 -19.23
N ALA A 22 21.24 7.83 -20.38
CA ALA A 22 20.39 8.79 -21.09
C ALA A 22 19.06 8.16 -21.55
N LEU A 23 19.04 6.86 -21.86
CA LEU A 23 17.82 6.14 -22.23
C LEU A 23 16.89 6.01 -21.02
N ILE A 24 17.44 5.79 -19.82
CA ILE A 24 16.64 5.78 -18.59
C ILE A 24 16.05 7.17 -18.32
N TYR A 25 16.84 8.24 -18.46
CA TYR A 25 16.30 9.60 -18.31
C TYR A 25 15.27 9.96 -19.39
N TYR A 26 15.43 9.45 -20.61
CA TYR A 26 14.44 9.64 -21.67
C TYR A 26 13.07 9.05 -21.29
N TYR A 27 13.05 7.84 -20.73
CA TYR A 27 11.79 7.19 -20.34
C TYR A 27 11.20 7.70 -19.02
N PHE A 28 12.04 7.97 -18.02
CA PHE A 28 11.55 8.20 -16.66
C PHE A 28 11.72 9.64 -16.16
N GLN A 29 12.47 10.47 -16.87
CA GLN A 29 12.76 11.90 -16.61
C GLN A 29 13.52 12.20 -15.32
N SER A 30 13.25 11.49 -14.22
CA SER A 30 13.90 11.62 -12.92
C SER A 30 13.97 10.27 -12.20
N LYS A 31 14.72 10.21 -11.10
CA LYS A 31 14.79 9.02 -10.23
C LYS A 31 13.42 8.77 -9.58
N GLU A 32 12.72 9.85 -9.26
CA GLU A 32 11.40 9.86 -8.65
C GLU A 32 10.34 9.39 -9.66
N GLY A 33 10.46 9.77 -10.94
CA GLY A 33 9.63 9.23 -12.01
C GLY A 33 9.83 7.73 -12.21
N LEU A 34 11.07 7.24 -12.15
CA LEU A 34 11.34 5.79 -12.18
C LEU A 34 10.69 5.07 -10.98
N PHE A 35 10.74 5.67 -9.79
CA PHE A 35 10.12 5.09 -8.60
C PHE A 35 8.59 5.13 -8.65
N ALA A 36 7.99 6.20 -9.19
CA ALA A 36 6.56 6.30 -9.41
C ALA A 36 6.07 5.16 -10.33
N GLU A 37 6.77 4.89 -11.43
CA GLU A 37 6.45 3.77 -12.32
C GLU A 37 6.59 2.41 -11.64
N LEU A 38 7.61 2.22 -10.80
CA LEU A 38 7.74 0.99 -10.00
C LEU A 38 6.59 0.82 -9.02
N ILE A 39 6.12 1.89 -8.38
CA ILE A 39 4.95 1.85 -7.49
C ILE A 39 3.71 1.44 -8.27
N HIS A 40 3.44 2.09 -9.41
CA HIS A 40 2.30 1.76 -10.28
C HIS A 40 2.26 0.28 -10.63
N ILE A 41 3.36 -0.26 -11.18
CA ILE A 41 3.44 -1.67 -11.57
C ILE A 41 3.14 -2.59 -10.39
N ASN A 42 3.71 -2.31 -9.21
CA ASN A 42 3.53 -3.17 -8.03
C ASN A 42 2.10 -3.10 -7.47
N ILE A 43 1.48 -1.92 -7.49
CA ILE A 43 0.09 -1.75 -7.06
C ILE A 43 -0.85 -2.49 -8.03
N ASP A 44 -0.66 -2.33 -9.33
CA ASP A 44 -1.48 -2.98 -10.35
C ASP A 44 -1.39 -4.51 -10.26
N GLU A 45 -0.17 -5.04 -10.05
CA GLU A 45 0.03 -6.47 -9.81
C GLU A 45 -0.69 -6.94 -8.53
N MET A 46 -0.62 -6.17 -7.44
CA MET A 46 -1.31 -6.52 -6.19
C MET A 46 -2.83 -6.53 -6.37
N ILE A 47 -3.37 -5.55 -7.10
CA ILE A 47 -4.80 -5.50 -7.43
C ILE A 47 -5.18 -6.70 -8.30
N ALA A 48 -4.38 -7.03 -9.32
CA ALA A 48 -4.62 -8.17 -10.20
C ALA A 48 -4.55 -9.51 -9.45
N GLU A 49 -3.59 -9.70 -8.55
CA GLU A 49 -3.48 -10.86 -7.66
C GLU A 49 -4.74 -11.02 -6.80
N LYS A 50 -5.20 -9.92 -6.19
CA LYS A 50 -6.40 -9.93 -5.34
C LYS A 50 -7.68 -10.21 -6.15
N LYS A 51 -7.82 -9.62 -7.35
CA LYS A 51 -8.94 -9.91 -8.26
C LYS A 51 -8.98 -11.39 -8.67
N LYS A 52 -7.83 -12.01 -8.93
CA LYS A 52 -7.75 -13.45 -9.24
C LYS A 52 -8.15 -14.33 -8.06
N ALA A 53 -7.85 -13.91 -6.83
CA ALA A 53 -8.12 -14.69 -5.63
C ALA A 53 -9.59 -14.65 -5.19
N ILE A 54 -10.28 -13.52 -5.40
CA ILE A 54 -11.64 -13.27 -4.86
C ILE A 54 -12.70 -13.20 -5.97
N GLY A 55 -12.32 -12.95 -7.22
CA GLY A 55 -13.24 -12.66 -8.32
C GLY A 55 -13.41 -11.14 -8.52
N GLU A 56 -13.47 -10.69 -9.78
CA GLU A 56 -13.47 -9.25 -10.10
C GLU A 56 -14.76 -8.52 -9.67
N LYS A 57 -15.92 -9.19 -9.75
CA LYS A 57 -17.21 -8.64 -9.32
C LYS A 57 -17.37 -8.65 -7.80
N ASP A 58 -16.73 -9.60 -7.14
CA ASP A 58 -16.87 -9.84 -5.71
C ASP A 58 -15.99 -8.89 -4.89
N PHE A 59 -14.92 -8.35 -5.49
CA PHE A 59 -13.99 -7.43 -4.82
C PHE A 59 -14.66 -6.24 -4.13
N TYR A 60 -15.72 -5.71 -4.74
CA TYR A 60 -16.47 -4.53 -4.28
C TYR A 60 -17.82 -4.87 -3.63
N ASP A 61 -18.19 -6.15 -3.59
CA ASP A 61 -19.41 -6.60 -2.91
C ASP A 61 -19.13 -6.71 -1.40
N LEU A 62 -19.60 -5.72 -0.64
CA LEU A 62 -19.42 -5.73 0.82
C LEU A 62 -20.05 -6.97 1.49
N ASN A 63 -21.03 -7.62 0.87
CA ASN A 63 -21.74 -8.75 1.48
C ASN A 63 -20.85 -9.98 1.70
N ILE A 64 -19.82 -10.17 0.88
CA ILE A 64 -18.91 -11.32 1.01
C ILE A 64 -17.91 -11.14 2.16
N TYR A 65 -17.72 -9.92 2.66
CA TYR A 65 -16.69 -9.64 3.66
C TYR A 65 -17.20 -9.93 5.08
N ASP A 66 -17.17 -11.21 5.46
CA ASP A 66 -17.23 -11.63 6.87
C ASP A 66 -15.84 -11.59 7.53
N ALA A 67 -15.76 -11.91 8.82
CA ALA A 67 -14.51 -11.88 9.59
C ALA A 67 -13.42 -12.79 8.98
N ASP A 68 -13.79 -13.94 8.41
CA ASP A 68 -12.83 -14.90 7.86
C ASP A 68 -12.31 -14.44 6.49
N VAL A 69 -13.17 -13.87 5.66
CA VAL A 69 -12.78 -13.24 4.39
C VAL A 69 -11.89 -12.02 4.65
N ILE A 70 -12.21 -11.20 5.65
CA ILE A 70 -11.37 -10.05 6.04
C ILE A 70 -9.97 -10.51 6.45
N LYS A 71 -9.85 -11.52 7.31
CA LYS A 71 -8.54 -12.09 7.70
C LYS A 71 -7.75 -12.57 6.49
N LYS A 72 -8.38 -13.36 5.60
CA LYS A 72 -7.74 -13.84 4.37
C LYS A 72 -7.24 -12.70 3.49
N VAL A 73 -8.03 -11.63 3.33
CA VAL A 73 -7.64 -10.46 2.55
C VAL A 73 -6.45 -9.75 3.19
N VAL A 74 -6.48 -9.53 4.51
CA VAL A 74 -5.36 -8.91 5.25
C VAL A 74 -4.08 -9.75 5.09
N ASP A 75 -4.16 -11.07 5.25
CA ASP A 75 -3.02 -11.97 5.12
C ASP A 75 -2.44 -11.96 3.70
N GLN A 76 -3.30 -11.94 2.68
CA GLN A 76 -2.89 -11.83 1.28
C GLN A 76 -2.16 -10.51 1.01
N VAL A 77 -2.72 -9.38 1.48
CA VAL A 77 -2.11 -8.06 1.33
C VAL A 77 -0.76 -8.00 2.05
N MET A 78 -0.68 -8.51 3.27
CA MET A 78 0.56 -8.60 4.05
C MET A 78 1.61 -9.47 3.36
N GLY A 79 1.21 -10.62 2.81
CA GLY A 79 2.08 -11.49 2.04
C GLY A 79 2.60 -10.82 0.76
N ALA A 80 1.73 -10.10 0.04
CA ALA A 80 2.10 -9.35 -1.15
C ALA A 80 3.07 -8.20 -0.85
N LEU A 81 2.83 -7.44 0.23
CA LEU A 81 3.73 -6.40 0.71
C LEU A 81 5.09 -6.98 1.14
N LYS A 82 5.10 -8.11 1.85
CA LYS A 82 6.34 -8.79 2.26
C LYS A 82 7.17 -9.23 1.04
N LYS A 83 6.55 -9.80 0.01
CA LYS A 83 7.22 -10.17 -1.26
C LYS A 83 7.86 -8.95 -1.94
N ARG A 84 7.20 -7.79 -1.84
CA ARG A 84 7.60 -6.52 -2.47
C ARG A 84 8.34 -5.58 -1.50
N GLY A 85 8.72 -6.05 -0.32
CA GLY A 85 9.18 -5.21 0.79
C GLY A 85 10.42 -4.36 0.46
N LYS A 86 11.30 -4.83 -0.43
CA LYS A 86 12.46 -4.05 -0.89
C LYS A 86 12.03 -2.78 -1.62
N ILE A 87 11.05 -2.86 -2.52
CA ILE A 87 10.56 -1.72 -3.31
C ILE A 87 9.89 -0.73 -2.37
N PHE A 88 8.97 -1.20 -1.53
CA PHE A 88 8.30 -0.33 -0.57
C PHE A 88 9.25 0.28 0.46
N SER A 89 10.31 -0.42 0.88
CA SER A 89 11.35 0.16 1.75
C SER A 89 12.12 1.30 1.07
N ILE A 90 12.33 1.20 -0.24
CA ILE A 90 12.97 2.26 -1.03
C ILE A 90 12.04 3.46 -1.08
N VAL A 91 10.78 3.25 -1.49
CA VAL A 91 9.77 4.31 -1.57
C VAL A 91 9.58 5.01 -0.23
N LEU A 92 9.42 4.27 0.85
CA LEU A 92 9.26 4.81 2.20
C LEU A 92 10.49 5.62 2.63
N GLY A 93 11.69 5.13 2.33
CA GLY A 93 12.93 5.87 2.60
C GLY A 93 13.04 7.19 1.83
N GLU A 94 12.49 7.26 0.60
CA GLU A 94 12.47 8.49 -0.20
C GLU A 94 11.44 9.49 0.37
N ILE A 95 10.25 9.00 0.75
CA ILE A 95 9.19 9.81 1.39
C ILE A 95 9.72 10.45 2.68
N PHE A 96 10.40 9.69 3.54
CA PHE A 96 10.92 10.22 4.81
C PHE A 96 12.16 11.10 4.66
N ARG A 97 13.07 10.80 3.72
CA ARG A 97 14.30 11.60 3.56
C ARG A 97 14.03 12.99 2.98
N ASN A 98 13.00 13.13 2.16
CA ASN A 98 12.62 14.40 1.55
C ASN A 98 11.51 15.14 2.32
N SER A 99 11.12 14.71 3.53
CA SER A 99 10.07 15.42 4.28
C SER A 99 10.41 16.89 4.61
N SER A 100 11.69 17.30 4.51
CA SER A 100 12.16 18.68 4.66
C SER A 100 12.45 19.43 3.33
N ARG A 101 12.39 18.75 2.18
CA ARG A 101 12.59 19.32 0.83
C ARG A 101 11.47 18.79 -0.06
N GLN A 102 10.50 19.63 -0.44
CA GLN A 102 9.38 19.32 -1.37
C GLN A 102 9.52 17.93 -2.00
N THR A 103 9.01 16.89 -1.33
CA THR A 103 9.03 15.53 -1.89
C THR A 103 8.45 15.62 -3.28
N ASP A 104 9.15 15.10 -4.29
CA ASP A 104 8.67 15.15 -5.67
C ASP A 104 7.24 14.60 -5.69
N PRO A 105 6.24 15.41 -6.11
CA PRO A 105 4.84 15.02 -6.06
C PRO A 105 4.57 13.71 -6.79
N LYS A 106 5.41 13.33 -7.76
CA LYS A 106 5.33 12.07 -8.51
C LYS A 106 5.23 10.83 -7.62
N ILE A 107 5.90 10.80 -6.46
CA ILE A 107 5.84 9.64 -5.55
C ILE A 107 4.45 9.52 -4.92
N PHE A 108 3.83 10.63 -4.54
CA PHE A 108 2.48 10.64 -3.98
C PHE A 108 1.42 10.45 -5.07
N GLU A 109 1.62 11.05 -6.24
CA GLU A 109 0.79 10.87 -7.44
C GLU A 109 0.74 9.39 -7.86
N ALA A 110 1.79 8.61 -7.60
CA ALA A 110 1.81 7.19 -7.91
C ALA A 110 0.73 6.37 -7.18
N PHE A 111 0.22 6.86 -6.05
CA PHE A 111 -0.88 6.22 -5.31
C PHE A 111 -2.25 6.79 -5.68
N LEU A 112 -2.29 7.93 -6.39
CA LEU A 112 -3.51 8.67 -6.67
C LEU A 112 -4.55 7.85 -7.44
N PRO A 113 -4.21 7.03 -8.46
CA PRO A 113 -5.21 6.23 -9.18
C PRO A 113 -5.98 5.28 -8.26
N SER A 114 -5.30 4.61 -7.33
CA SER A 114 -5.93 3.68 -6.38
C SER A 114 -6.83 4.42 -5.39
N ILE A 115 -6.41 5.61 -4.93
CA ILE A 115 -7.22 6.44 -4.04
C ILE A 115 -8.45 6.98 -4.77
N GLN A 116 -8.32 7.39 -6.03
CA GLN A 116 -9.44 7.84 -6.86
C GLN A 116 -10.42 6.72 -7.14
N GLN A 117 -9.95 5.51 -7.45
CA GLN A 117 -10.79 4.34 -7.62
C GLN A 117 -11.57 4.01 -6.34
N LEU A 118 -10.90 4.02 -5.18
CA LEU A 118 -11.54 3.78 -3.89
C LEU A 118 -12.60 4.86 -3.58
N ARG A 119 -12.28 6.13 -3.83
CA ARG A 119 -13.21 7.26 -3.68
C ARG A 119 -14.44 7.07 -4.55
N GLN A 120 -14.27 6.77 -5.84
CA GLN A 120 -15.37 6.56 -6.78
C GLN A 120 -16.27 5.40 -6.34
N TRP A 121 -15.68 4.30 -5.89
CA TRP A 121 -16.44 3.17 -5.36
C TRP A 121 -17.25 3.56 -4.11
N MET A 122 -16.64 4.21 -3.12
CA MET A 122 -17.37 4.66 -1.92
C MET A 122 -18.47 5.67 -2.25
N SER A 123 -18.24 6.56 -3.22
CA SER A 123 -19.27 7.48 -3.71
C SER A 123 -20.45 6.73 -4.36
N SER A 124 -20.19 5.62 -5.06
CA SER A 124 -21.25 4.77 -5.64
C SER A 124 -22.10 4.04 -4.58
N LEU A 125 -21.65 3.99 -3.33
CA LEU A 125 -22.38 3.45 -2.19
C LEU A 125 -23.20 4.54 -1.44
N GLY A 126 -23.29 5.76 -1.98
CA GLY A 126 -24.01 6.87 -1.35
C GLY A 126 -23.25 7.55 -0.20
N ILE A 127 -21.98 7.21 0.04
CA ILE A 127 -21.22 7.76 1.17
C ILE A 127 -20.86 9.22 0.89
N CYS A 128 -21.11 10.10 1.86
CA CYS A 128 -20.82 11.52 1.71
C CYS A 128 -19.31 11.81 1.62
N GLN A 129 -18.93 12.89 0.95
CA GLN A 129 -17.52 13.22 0.70
C GLN A 129 -16.69 13.33 1.99
N LYS A 130 -17.25 13.91 3.06
CA LYS A 130 -16.57 14.06 4.35
C LYS A 130 -16.21 12.71 4.98
N ASP A 131 -17.12 11.75 4.90
CA ASP A 131 -16.90 10.40 5.41
C ASP A 131 -15.91 9.63 4.53
N ILE A 132 -15.98 9.78 3.21
CA ILE A 132 -14.99 9.24 2.29
C ILE A 132 -13.58 9.75 2.62
N ASP A 133 -13.43 11.06 2.83
CA ASP A 133 -12.13 11.67 3.17
C ASP A 133 -11.61 11.12 4.50
N ARG A 134 -12.48 10.99 5.51
CA ARG A 134 -12.16 10.36 6.80
C ARG A 134 -11.68 8.92 6.62
N GLU A 135 -12.38 8.11 5.83
CA GLU A 135 -12.01 6.70 5.64
C GLU A 135 -10.72 6.55 4.84
N ILE A 136 -10.47 7.41 3.84
CA ILE A 136 -9.20 7.41 3.11
C ILE A 136 -8.04 7.74 4.05
N ILE A 137 -8.16 8.80 4.86
CA ILE A 137 -7.13 9.16 5.85
C ILE A 137 -6.91 7.99 6.82
N THR A 138 -7.98 7.39 7.30
CA THR A 138 -7.94 6.26 8.23
C THR A 138 -7.23 5.05 7.61
N ALA A 139 -7.62 4.67 6.40
CA ALA A 139 -7.03 3.55 5.66
C ALA A 139 -5.53 3.77 5.35
N VAL A 140 -5.13 4.99 5.00
CA VAL A 140 -3.72 5.32 4.71
C VAL A 140 -2.86 5.28 5.98
N PHE A 141 -3.26 6.01 7.03
CA PHE A 141 -2.42 6.18 8.21
C PHE A 141 -2.45 5.02 9.20
N PHE A 142 -3.56 4.27 9.25
CA PHE A 142 -3.75 3.19 10.22
C PHE A 142 -3.83 1.80 9.58
N GLY A 143 -4.04 1.74 8.26
CA GLY A 143 -3.98 0.51 7.48
C GLY A 143 -2.65 0.36 6.74
N SER A 144 -2.48 1.07 5.62
CA SER A 144 -1.40 0.81 4.66
C SER A 144 -0.02 1.22 5.17
N LEU A 145 0.15 2.41 5.76
CA LEU A 145 1.45 2.87 6.26
C LEU A 145 2.00 1.96 7.38
N PRO A 146 1.22 1.56 8.40
CA PRO A 146 1.68 0.60 9.40
C PRO A 146 2.04 -0.75 8.80
N MET A 147 1.26 -1.27 7.83
CA MET A 147 1.59 -2.53 7.15
C MET A 147 2.94 -2.44 6.41
N ILE A 148 3.18 -1.34 5.69
CA ILE A 148 4.44 -1.10 4.98
C ILE A 148 5.59 -0.94 5.99
N ALA A 149 5.41 -0.15 7.05
CA ALA A 149 6.43 0.02 8.09
C ALA A 149 6.75 -1.31 8.79
N TYR A 150 5.74 -2.10 9.12
CA TYR A 150 5.91 -3.41 9.72
C TYR A 150 6.68 -4.38 8.81
N THR A 151 6.29 -4.49 7.54
CA THR A 151 6.95 -5.38 6.58
C THR A 151 8.38 -4.96 6.25
N THR A 152 8.76 -3.71 6.51
CA THR A 152 10.10 -3.17 6.22
C THR A 152 11.02 -3.09 7.44
N LEU A 153 10.47 -2.87 8.64
CA LEU A 153 11.21 -2.63 9.88
C LEU A 153 10.92 -3.64 10.98
N GLY A 154 9.83 -4.41 10.91
CA GLY A 154 9.32 -5.24 12.00
C GLY A 154 10.34 -6.25 12.56
N GLU A 155 11.00 -7.01 11.69
CA GLU A 155 12.04 -7.98 12.11
C GLU A 155 13.24 -7.27 12.77
N LYS A 156 13.64 -6.11 12.25
CA LYS A 156 14.76 -5.32 12.82
C LYS A 156 14.41 -4.76 14.19
N LEU A 157 13.17 -4.30 14.37
CA LEU A 157 12.68 -3.83 15.66
C LEU A 157 12.62 -4.99 16.66
N ALA A 158 12.14 -6.15 16.23
CA ALA A 158 12.12 -7.35 17.08
C ALA A 158 13.53 -7.70 17.56
N ASP A 159 14.50 -7.78 16.65
CA ASP A 159 15.88 -8.11 16.99
C ASP A 159 16.54 -7.05 17.90
N HIS A 160 16.28 -5.76 17.64
CA HIS A 160 16.88 -4.67 18.39
C HIS A 160 16.35 -4.57 19.83
N TYR A 161 15.07 -4.86 20.03
CA TYR A 161 14.41 -4.80 21.32
C TYR A 161 14.29 -6.16 22.01
N ASP A 162 14.91 -7.22 21.47
CA ASP A 162 14.84 -8.60 21.96
C ASP A 162 13.38 -9.11 22.13
N LEU A 163 12.53 -8.79 21.15
CA LEU A 163 11.12 -9.20 21.12
C LEU A 163 10.97 -10.50 20.34
N ASP A 164 10.08 -11.38 20.82
CA ASP A 164 9.67 -12.55 20.07
C ASP A 164 8.97 -12.16 18.75
N ARG A 165 9.55 -12.60 17.63
CA ARG A 165 9.07 -12.23 16.29
C ARG A 165 7.68 -12.80 16.01
N GLU A 166 7.37 -13.99 16.51
CA GLU A 166 6.07 -14.64 16.32
C GLU A 166 4.98 -13.88 17.06
N SER A 167 5.21 -13.56 18.33
CA SER A 167 4.32 -12.73 19.15
C SER A 167 4.11 -11.35 18.54
N LEU A 168 5.18 -10.71 18.05
CA LEU A 168 5.09 -9.41 17.41
C LEU A 168 4.24 -9.48 16.13
N HIS A 169 4.44 -10.51 15.28
CA HIS A 169 3.63 -10.74 14.09
C HIS A 169 2.16 -10.97 14.43
N LYS A 170 1.89 -11.82 15.41
CA LYS A 170 0.53 -12.14 15.89
C LYS A 170 -0.18 -10.90 16.41
N ILE A 171 0.47 -10.12 17.29
CA ILE A 171 -0.12 -8.90 17.85
C ILE A 171 -0.42 -7.90 16.73
N PHE A 172 0.50 -7.69 15.80
CA PHE A 172 0.32 -6.75 14.71
C PHE A 172 -0.85 -7.15 13.78
N THR A 173 -0.88 -8.42 13.36
CA THR A 173 -1.95 -8.94 12.49
C THR A 173 -3.32 -8.93 13.17
N GLU A 174 -3.42 -9.31 14.44
CA GLU A 174 -4.67 -9.23 15.21
C GLU A 174 -5.23 -7.80 15.27
N ARG A 175 -4.36 -6.79 15.41
CA ARG A 175 -4.79 -5.38 15.40
C ARG A 175 -5.29 -4.94 14.02
N LEU A 176 -4.63 -5.39 12.96
CA LEU A 176 -5.05 -5.12 11.59
C LEU A 176 -6.37 -5.80 11.21
N TYR A 177 -6.62 -7.02 11.71
CA TYR A 177 -7.90 -7.68 11.50
C TYR A 177 -9.04 -6.86 12.10
N ARG A 178 -8.92 -6.46 13.37
CA ARG A 178 -9.93 -5.64 14.04
C ARG A 178 -10.16 -4.30 13.34
N PHE A 179 -9.07 -3.62 12.98
CA PHE A 179 -9.15 -2.38 12.19
C PHE A 179 -9.91 -2.58 10.87
N SER A 180 -9.64 -3.68 10.17
CA SER A 180 -10.28 -3.99 8.89
C SER A 180 -11.76 -4.38 9.05
N GLU A 181 -12.10 -5.09 10.13
CA GLU A 181 -13.48 -5.38 10.53
C GLU A 181 -14.27 -4.10 10.83
N ASP A 182 -13.67 -3.15 11.56
CA ASP A 182 -14.29 -1.86 11.87
C ASP A 182 -14.55 -1.05 10.59
N LEU A 183 -13.58 -1.01 9.67
CA LEU A 183 -13.70 -0.34 8.38
C LEU A 183 -14.80 -0.97 7.51
N VAL A 184 -14.80 -2.29 7.34
CA VAL A 184 -15.86 -2.98 6.58
C VAL A 184 -17.22 -2.80 7.25
N GLY A 185 -17.28 -2.87 8.58
CA GLY A 185 -18.49 -2.62 9.35
C GLY A 185 -19.04 -1.21 9.15
N PHE A 186 -18.17 -0.20 9.09
CA PHE A 186 -18.54 1.16 8.73
C PHE A 186 -19.16 1.24 7.32
N LEU A 187 -18.46 0.68 6.32
CA LEU A 187 -18.92 0.69 4.93
C LEU A 187 -20.27 -0.02 4.77
N LYS A 188 -20.47 -1.17 5.44
CA LYS A 188 -21.75 -1.90 5.45
C LYS A 188 -22.89 -1.10 6.08
N ARG A 189 -22.61 -0.32 7.14
CA ARG A 189 -23.65 0.51 7.77
C ARG A 189 -24.09 1.64 6.86
N GLN A 190 -23.15 2.32 6.20
CA GLN A 190 -23.46 3.42 5.28
C GLN A 190 -24.18 2.92 4.01
N GLY A 191 -23.72 1.82 3.41
CA GLY A 191 -24.35 1.24 2.22
C GLY A 191 -25.75 0.65 2.45
N ARG A 192 -26.17 0.43 3.71
CA ARG A 192 -27.54 -0.01 4.05
C ARG A 192 -28.54 1.13 4.18
N VAL A 193 -28.09 2.37 4.32
CA VAL A 193 -28.99 3.53 4.54
C VAL A 193 -29.79 3.87 3.27
N GLU A 194 -29.33 3.46 2.07
CA GLU A 194 -30.03 3.79 0.80
C GLU A 194 -30.95 2.69 0.24
N ILE A 195 -30.98 1.47 0.79
CA ILE A 195 -31.85 0.38 0.28
C ILE A 195 -33.22 0.38 1.00
N SER A 196 -33.48 1.32 1.89
CA SER A 196 -34.78 1.50 2.55
C SER A 196 -35.26 2.94 2.44
N THR A 197 -35.56 3.38 1.21
CA THR A 197 -36.56 4.43 0.98
C THR A 197 -37.32 4.17 -0.31
#